data_AF-A0A523URJ9-F1
#
_entry.id   AF-A0A523URJ9-F1
#
_cell.length_a   1.000
_cell.length_b   1.000
_cell.length_c   1.000
_cell.angle_alpha   90.00
_cell.angle_beta   90.00
_cell.angle_gamma   90.00
#
_symmetry.space_group_name_H-M   'P 1'
#
loop_
_entity.id
_entity.type
_entity.pdbx_description
1 polymer ?
#
loop_
_entity_poly.entity_id
_entity_poly.type
_entity_poly.pdbx_seq_one_letter_code
_entity_poly.pdbx_strand_id
1 'polypeptide(L)' 'MKKHRKKLREPVMREEYDFSKGIRGKYAKRFAKGSNIVVLDPDVAEIFSTAKSVNDALRTLAEIARKKPND' A
#
# COMPACT_ATOMS: atom_id res chain seq x y z
N MET A 1 -2.17 46.41 17.04
CA MET A 1 -1.87 46.40 15.58
C MET A 1 -2.50 45.15 14.97
N LYS A 2 -3.47 45.29 14.05
CA LYS A 2 -4.17 44.14 13.44
C LYS A 2 -3.24 43.43 12.45
N LYS A 3 -2.84 42.20 12.75
CA LYS A 3 -1.95 41.38 11.90
C LYS A 3 -2.67 41.05 10.60
N HIS A 4 -2.26 41.66 9.49
CA HIS A 4 -2.76 41.32 8.15
C HIS A 4 -2.32 39.89 7.82
N ARG A 5 -3.27 38.96 7.77
CA ARG A 5 -3.03 37.59 7.28
C ARG A 5 -2.75 37.72 5.78
N LYS A 6 -1.49 37.54 5.36
CA LYS A 6 -1.15 37.47 3.93
C LYS A 6 -2.05 36.39 3.30
N LYS A 7 -2.92 36.78 2.36
CA LYS A 7 -3.63 35.84 1.49
C LYS A 7 -2.54 35.02 0.80
N LEU A 8 -2.40 33.74 1.16
CA LEU A 8 -1.59 32.80 0.39
C LEU A 8 -2.16 32.81 -1.03
N ARG A 9 -1.35 33.21 -2.01
CA ARG A 9 -1.74 33.10 -3.42
C ARG A 9 -2.08 31.65 -3.66
N GLU A 10 -3.28 31.38 -4.16
CA GLU A 10 -3.65 30.03 -4.53
C GLU A 10 -2.65 29.57 -5.61
N PRO A 11 -2.03 28.40 -5.45
CA PRO A 11 -1.12 27.88 -6.46
C PRO A 11 -1.91 27.71 -7.76
N VAL A 12 -1.45 28.38 -8.82
CA VAL A 12 -2.06 28.28 -10.15
C VAL A 12 -1.88 26.83 -10.63
N MET A 13 -2.98 26.16 -10.94
CA MET A 13 -2.95 24.82 -11.56
C MET A 13 -2.23 24.90 -12.91
N ARG A 14 -1.40 23.89 -13.21
CA ARG A 14 -0.70 23.83 -14.49
C ARG A 14 -1.64 23.47 -15.62
N GLU A 15 -1.35 23.95 -16.83
CA GLU A 15 -2.19 23.75 -18.02
C GLU A 15 -2.35 22.27 -18.40
N GLU A 16 -1.34 21.44 -18.13
CA GLU A 16 -1.37 20.00 -18.40
C GLU A 16 -2.31 19.19 -17.48
N TYR A 17 -2.86 19.79 -16.41
CA TYR A 17 -3.69 19.10 -15.44
C TYR A 17 -5.18 19.13 -15.80
N ASP A 18 -5.69 18.03 -16.36
CA ASP A 18 -7.13 17.80 -16.52
C ASP A 18 -7.70 16.97 -15.36
N PHE A 19 -8.30 17.65 -14.37
CA PHE A 19 -9.03 17.00 -13.27
C PHE A 19 -10.55 16.91 -13.52
N SER A 20 -11.05 17.21 -14.72
CA SER A 20 -12.50 17.14 -15.05
C SER A 20 -13.12 15.76 -14.80
N LYS A 21 -12.29 14.70 -14.88
CA LYS A 21 -12.67 13.30 -14.63
C LYS A 21 -12.26 12.81 -13.23
N GLY A 22 -11.84 13.70 -12.34
CA GLY A 22 -11.42 13.38 -10.98
C GLY A 22 -12.58 12.86 -10.14
N ILE A 23 -12.43 11.68 -9.53
CA ILE A 23 -13.44 11.09 -8.64
C ILE A 23 -12.86 11.02 -7.22
N ARG A 24 -13.50 11.71 -6.27
CA ARG A 24 -13.10 11.66 -4.85
C ARG A 24 -13.20 10.22 -4.33
N GLY A 25 -12.10 9.72 -3.78
CA GLY A 25 -12.07 8.38 -3.19
C GLY A 25 -12.18 7.23 -4.20
N LYS A 26 -11.80 7.45 -5.48
CA LYS A 26 -11.81 6.41 -6.55
C LYS A 26 -11.21 5.07 -6.12
N TYR A 27 -10.19 5.10 -5.26
CA TYR A 27 -9.51 3.91 -4.74
C TYR A 27 -9.66 3.71 -3.22
N ALA A 28 -10.39 4.60 -2.53
CA ALA A 28 -10.57 4.53 -1.08
C ALA A 28 -11.22 3.22 -0.64
N LYS A 29 -12.20 2.71 -1.42
CA LYS A 29 -12.82 1.40 -1.17
C LYS A 29 -11.85 0.23 -1.38
N ARG A 30 -10.87 0.33 -2.29
CA ARG A 30 -9.85 -0.73 -2.50
C ARG A 30 -8.85 -0.75 -1.35
N PHE A 31 -8.50 0.43 -0.85
CA PHE A 31 -7.67 0.57 0.34
C PHE A 31 -8.36 0.04 1.61
N ALA A 32 -9.64 0.41 1.83
CA ALA A 32 -10.43 -0.02 2.97
C ALA A 32 -10.77 -1.52 2.96
N LYS A 33 -10.83 -2.14 1.77
CA LYS A 33 -10.94 -3.61 1.62
C LYS A 33 -9.66 -4.36 2.02
N GLY A 34 -8.63 -3.63 2.44
CA GLY A 34 -7.30 -4.17 2.69
C GLY A 34 -6.55 -4.34 1.38
N SER A 35 -5.46 -3.60 1.22
CA SER A 35 -4.32 -4.18 0.54
C SER A 35 -3.86 -5.36 1.40
N ASN A 36 -3.64 -6.56 0.86
CA ASN A 36 -3.00 -7.66 1.60
C ASN A 36 -1.51 -7.34 1.84
N ILE A 37 -1.22 -6.22 2.49
CA ILE A 37 0.12 -5.82 2.91
C ILE A 37 0.36 -6.51 4.24
N VAL A 38 1.22 -7.52 4.21
CA VAL A 38 1.73 -8.20 5.40
C VAL A 38 3.09 -7.60 5.70
N VAL A 39 3.22 -6.99 6.86
CA VAL A 39 4.51 -6.53 7.38
C VAL A 39 5.18 -7.74 8.02
N LEU A 40 6.42 -8.00 7.63
CA LEU A 40 7.24 -9.02 8.26
C LEU A 40 7.89 -8.46 9.52
N ASP A 41 8.09 -9.31 10.51
CA ASP A 41 8.94 -8.97 11.64
C ASP A 41 10.39 -8.71 11.17
N PRO A 42 11.15 -7.85 11.88
CA PRO A 42 12.47 -7.42 11.42
C PRO A 42 13.44 -8.57 11.14
N ASP A 43 13.46 -9.57 12.00
CA ASP A 43 14.28 -10.78 11.87
C ASP A 43 13.92 -11.61 10.63
N VAL A 44 12.62 -11.72 10.32
CA VAL A 44 12.15 -12.40 9.11
C VAL A 44 12.50 -11.59 7.86
N ALA A 45 12.41 -10.25 7.93
CA ALA A 45 12.77 -9.37 6.82
C ALA A 45 14.28 -9.38 6.52
N GLU A 46 15.14 -9.59 7.53
CA GLU A 46 16.58 -9.77 7.34
C GLU A 46 16.91 -11.03 6.52
N ILE A 47 16.13 -12.10 6.69
CA ILE A 47 16.30 -13.37 5.98
C ILE A 47 15.77 -13.27 4.54
N PHE A 48 14.64 -12.57 4.34
CA PHE A 48 13.98 -12.49 3.05
C PHE A 48 14.06 -11.10 2.42
N SER A 49 15.01 -10.93 1.49
CA SER A 49 15.23 -9.66 0.78
C SER A 49 14.16 -9.28 -0.24
N THR A 50 13.23 -10.19 -0.61
CA THR A 50 12.19 -9.91 -1.62
C THR A 50 10.86 -10.57 -1.28
N ALA A 51 9.76 -9.98 -1.72
CA ALA A 51 8.43 -10.61 -1.62
C ALA A 51 8.36 -11.96 -2.36
N LYS A 52 9.16 -12.15 -3.43
CA LYS A 52 9.19 -13.42 -4.17
C LYS A 52 9.74 -14.55 -3.29
N SER A 53 10.85 -14.33 -2.60
CA SER A 53 11.48 -15.37 -1.77
C SER A 53 10.59 -15.77 -0.58
N VAL A 54 9.89 -14.82 0.04
CA VAL A 54 8.88 -15.09 1.07
C VAL A 54 7.77 -15.98 0.51
N ASN A 55 7.18 -15.59 -0.62
CA ASN A 55 6.04 -16.30 -1.19
C ASN A 55 6.39 -17.72 -1.63
N ASP A 56 7.59 -17.94 -2.18
CA ASP A 56 8.03 -19.27 -2.60
C ASP A 56 8.27 -20.19 -1.38
N ALA A 57 8.82 -19.67 -0.28
CA ALA A 57 8.96 -20.41 0.97
C ALA A 57 7.60 -20.81 1.55
N LEU A 58 6.65 -19.86 1.63
CA LEU A 58 5.31 -20.13 2.15
C LEU A 58 4.53 -21.12 1.29
N ARG A 59 4.69 -21.09 -0.04
CA ARG A 59 4.08 -22.08 -0.94
C ARG A 59 4.64 -23.48 -0.71
N THR A 60 5.96 -23.60 -0.56
CA THR A 60 6.60 -24.88 -0.24
C THR A 60 6.07 -25.46 1.07
N LEU A 61 5.93 -24.61 2.11
CA LEU A 61 5.34 -25.02 3.38
C LEU A 61 3.87 -25.45 3.22
N ALA A 62 3.08 -24.73 2.42
CA ALA A 62 1.70 -25.08 2.15
C ALA A 62 1.57 -26.44 1.42
N GLU A 63 2.48 -26.76 0.51
CA GLU A 63 2.51 -28.08 -0.14
C GLU A 63 2.82 -29.21 0.85
N ILE A 64 3.76 -28.99 1.76
CA ILE A 64 4.09 -29.96 2.82
C ILE A 64 2.88 -30.15 3.75
N ALA A 65 2.27 -29.06 4.19
CA ALA A 65 1.09 -29.09 5.06
C ALA A 65 -0.09 -29.84 4.42
N ARG A 66 -0.31 -29.68 3.11
CA ARG A 66 -1.35 -30.42 2.37
C ARG A 66 -1.04 -31.91 2.19
N LYS A 67 0.24 -32.30 2.19
CA LYS A 67 0.68 -33.69 2.03
C LYS A 67 0.64 -34.47 3.33
N LYS A 68 0.70 -33.81 4.49
CA LYS A 68 0.33 -34.45 5.76
C LYS A 68 -1.20 -34.61 5.80
N PRO A 69 -1.74 -35.82 5.95
CA PRO A 69 -3.09 -35.95 6.49
C PRO A 69 -3.08 -35.26 7.85
N ASN A 70 -4.15 -34.54 8.21
CA ASN A 70 -4.35 -34.16 9.59
C ASN A 70 -4.37 -35.47 10.41
N ASP A 71 -3.33 -35.71 11.21
CA ASP A 71 -3.31 -36.76 12.23
C ASP A 71 -4.31 -36.44 13.35
#